data_AF-A0A7U7GGB9-F1
#
_entry.id   AF-A0A7U7GGB9-F1
#
_cell.length_a   1.000
_cell.length_b   1.000
_cell.length_c   1.000
_cell.angle_alpha   90.00
_cell.angle_beta   90.00
_cell.angle_gamma   90.00
#
_symmetry.space_group_name_H-M   'P 1'
#
loop_
_entity.id
_entity.type
_entity.pdbx_description
1 polymer ?
#
loop_
_entity_poly.entity_id
_entity_poly.type
_entity_poly.pdbx_seq_one_letter_code
_entity_poly.pdbx_strand_id
1 'polypeptide(L)'
;MKRLSTSLLALALAGFAWSVNAYSYTCKPISGFVQIAPDTGCMIANPIYKKRFPSVTFLGALGYPGTCFTGSLTNGLWGSRSITGESVSGLTLIANPPPVYSSDFATAATVLKAKDINNNTLGSLYFLDTIRFRADGSAEEQLVITEGTGAFRGAKGSLGIAGNEFVPPGAPVNGTLCLPDDDD
;
A
#
# COMPACT_ATOMS: atom_id res chain seq x y z
N MET A 1 1.55 16.88 -77.39
CA MET A 1 1.04 17.22 -76.05
C MET A 1 1.96 16.63 -74.99
N LYS A 2 2.74 17.47 -74.29
CA LYS A 2 3.68 17.07 -73.24
C LYS A 2 2.90 16.99 -71.91
N ARG A 3 2.88 15.82 -71.26
CA ARG A 3 2.36 15.69 -69.89
C ARG A 3 3.52 15.90 -68.91
N LEU A 4 3.41 16.96 -68.11
CA LEU A 4 4.33 17.31 -67.05
C LEU A 4 4.27 16.28 -65.91
N SER A 5 5.47 15.97 -65.45
CA SER A 5 5.83 15.39 -64.16
C SER A 5 5.22 16.16 -62.98
N THR A 6 4.63 15.45 -62.02
CA THR A 6 4.47 15.92 -60.65
C THR A 6 4.71 14.78 -59.68
N SER A 7 5.89 14.85 -59.05
CA SER A 7 6.31 14.10 -57.87
C SER A 7 5.28 14.23 -56.75
N LEU A 8 4.90 13.11 -56.12
CA LEU A 8 4.32 13.13 -54.78
C LEU A 8 5.29 12.47 -53.79
N LEU A 9 5.72 13.34 -52.87
CA LEU A 9 6.44 13.14 -51.63
C LEU A 9 6.07 11.82 -50.91
N ALA A 10 7.00 10.86 -50.88
CA ALA A 10 6.95 9.75 -49.94
C ALA A 10 7.38 10.27 -48.56
N LEU A 11 6.41 10.63 -47.72
CA LEU A 11 6.64 11.03 -46.34
C LEU A 11 7.06 9.78 -45.56
N ALA A 12 8.34 9.69 -45.21
CA ALA A 12 8.88 8.68 -44.32
C ALA A 12 8.25 8.86 -42.92
N LEU A 13 7.25 8.03 -42.62
CA LEU A 13 6.80 7.75 -41.26
C LEU A 13 7.93 7.00 -40.54
N ALA A 14 8.95 7.74 -40.10
CA ALA A 14 9.86 7.27 -39.07
C ALA A 14 9.01 7.13 -37.80
N GLY A 15 8.56 5.91 -37.55
CA GLY A 15 7.89 5.54 -36.32
C GLY A 15 8.79 5.90 -35.16
N PHE A 16 8.38 6.92 -34.40
CA PHE A 16 8.79 7.04 -33.01
C PHE A 16 8.25 5.78 -32.32
N ALA A 17 9.07 4.74 -32.25
CA ALA A 17 8.92 3.70 -31.25
C ALA A 17 9.25 4.41 -29.93
N TRP A 18 8.22 4.84 -29.22
CA TRP A 18 8.38 5.29 -27.84
C TRP A 18 8.85 4.04 -27.10
N SER A 19 10.13 4.01 -26.75
CA SER A 19 10.69 3.02 -25.85
C SER A 19 9.88 3.10 -24.56
N VAL A 20 8.92 2.21 -24.40
CA VAL A 20 8.31 1.95 -23.11
C VAL A 20 9.44 1.39 -22.25
N ASN A 21 10.06 2.24 -21.43
CA ASN A 21 10.94 1.77 -20.37
C ASN A 21 10.07 0.91 -19.46
N ALA A 22 10.11 -0.40 -19.69
CA ALA A 22 9.54 -1.37 -18.80
C ALA A 22 10.42 -1.33 -17.54
N TYR A 23 10.02 -0.51 -16.56
CA TYR A 23 10.57 -0.59 -15.21
C TYR A 23 10.48 -2.04 -14.77
N SER A 24 11.62 -2.70 -14.62
CA SER A 24 11.68 -4.02 -14.02
C SER A 24 11.55 -3.86 -12.50
N TYR A 25 10.98 -4.88 -11.88
CA TYR A 25 10.69 -4.88 -10.45
C TYR A 25 11.25 -6.15 -9.84
N THR A 26 12.02 -5.99 -8.76
CA THR A 26 12.42 -7.11 -7.92
C THR A 26 11.41 -7.30 -6.80
N CYS A 27 10.68 -8.40 -6.86
CA CYS A 27 9.70 -8.81 -5.86
C CYS A 27 10.34 -9.74 -4.82
N LYS A 28 10.20 -9.39 -3.54
CA LYS A 28 10.61 -10.23 -2.42
C LYS A 28 9.43 -10.51 -1.49
N PRO A 29 9.37 -11.69 -0.87
CA PRO A 29 8.35 -11.97 0.13
C PRO A 29 8.53 -11.03 1.32
N ILE A 30 7.42 -10.70 1.98
CA ILE A 30 7.40 -9.97 3.24
C ILE A 30 6.52 -10.71 4.25
N SER A 31 6.99 -10.83 5.48
CA SER A 31 6.28 -11.56 6.54
C SER A 31 6.54 -10.94 7.91
N GLY A 32 5.73 -11.28 8.91
CA GLY A 32 5.93 -10.90 10.31
C GLY A 32 4.66 -11.07 11.14
N PHE A 33 4.58 -10.37 12.26
CA PHE A 33 3.38 -10.29 13.09
C PHE A 33 3.00 -8.84 13.33
N VAL A 34 1.73 -8.50 13.14
CA VAL A 34 1.20 -7.18 13.50
C VAL A 34 0.37 -7.29 14.77
N GLN A 35 0.60 -6.36 15.69
CA GLN A 35 -0.25 -6.15 16.84
C GLN A 35 -0.70 -4.70 16.86
N ILE A 36 -1.99 -4.46 17.07
CA ILE A 36 -2.59 -3.13 17.13
C ILE A 36 -3.25 -2.86 18.48
N ALA A 37 -3.42 -1.58 18.79
CA ALA A 37 -4.15 -1.07 19.93
C ALA A 37 -4.97 0.16 19.51
N PRO A 38 -6.09 0.46 20.20
CA PRO A 38 -6.86 1.68 19.93
C PRO A 38 -5.99 2.95 20.05
N ASP A 39 -6.10 3.82 19.06
CA ASP A 39 -5.44 5.13 19.03
C ASP A 39 -6.43 6.25 19.36
N THR A 40 -6.38 6.73 20.59
CA THR A 40 -7.24 7.82 21.07
C THR A 40 -6.91 9.17 20.43
N GLY A 41 -5.71 9.35 19.88
CA GLY A 41 -5.30 10.54 19.17
C GLY A 41 -5.67 10.54 17.69
N CYS A 42 -6.14 9.39 17.17
CA CYS A 42 -6.38 9.13 15.74
C CYS A 42 -5.31 9.74 14.83
N MET A 43 -4.05 9.36 15.07
CA MET A 43 -2.87 9.90 14.41
C MET A 43 -2.94 9.79 12.89
N ILE A 44 -3.58 8.74 12.36
CA ILE A 44 -3.80 8.55 10.92
C ILE A 44 -4.59 9.70 10.27
N ALA A 45 -5.45 10.40 11.02
CA ALA A 45 -6.20 11.54 10.53
C ALA A 45 -5.39 12.84 10.47
N ASN A 46 -4.14 12.84 10.96
CA ASN A 46 -3.25 14.00 10.88
C ASN A 46 -3.06 14.45 9.43
N PRO A 47 -3.01 15.77 9.15
CA PRO A 47 -2.80 16.31 7.80
C PRO A 47 -1.64 15.69 7.01
N ILE A 48 -0.58 15.23 7.68
CA ILE A 48 0.57 14.58 7.03
C ILE A 48 0.16 13.29 6.31
N TYR A 49 -0.64 12.44 6.96
CA TYR A 49 -1.09 11.19 6.37
C TYR A 49 -2.32 11.39 5.49
N LYS A 50 -3.25 12.29 5.87
CA LYS A 50 -4.44 12.58 5.05
C LYS A 50 -4.08 12.99 3.62
N LYS A 51 -2.99 13.73 3.42
CA LYS A 51 -2.48 14.10 2.08
C LYS A 51 -2.09 12.89 1.21
N ARG A 52 -1.75 11.76 1.83
CA ARG A 52 -1.37 10.50 1.17
C ARG A 52 -2.60 9.65 0.80
N PHE A 53 -3.76 9.95 1.38
CA PHE A 53 -5.02 9.27 1.12
C PHE A 53 -6.12 10.28 0.70
N PRO A 54 -5.97 10.95 -0.45
CA PRO A 54 -6.88 12.03 -0.85
C PRO A 54 -8.31 11.53 -1.17
N SER A 55 -8.48 10.25 -1.47
CA SER A 55 -9.75 9.65 -1.89
C SER A 55 -10.58 9.04 -0.76
N VAL A 56 -10.08 9.06 0.48
CA VAL A 56 -10.74 8.41 1.62
C VAL A 56 -11.14 9.43 2.67
N THR A 57 -12.22 9.13 3.38
CA THR A 57 -12.61 9.87 4.59
C THR A 57 -12.43 8.97 5.80
N PHE A 58 -11.55 9.35 6.72
CA PHE A 58 -11.34 8.62 7.98
C PHE A 58 -12.55 8.78 8.90
N LEU A 59 -13.10 7.65 9.37
CA LEU A 59 -14.23 7.64 10.29
C LEU A 59 -13.89 8.34 11.62
N GLY A 60 -12.66 8.18 12.12
CA GLY A 60 -12.24 8.85 13.36
C GLY A 60 -12.23 10.38 13.25
N ALA A 61 -11.95 10.91 12.05
CA ALA A 61 -12.03 12.35 11.80
C ALA A 61 -13.48 12.89 11.81
N LEU A 62 -14.47 11.99 11.68
CA LEU A 62 -15.90 12.28 11.81
C LEU A 62 -16.41 12.03 13.23
N GLY A 63 -15.55 11.61 14.18
CA GLY A 63 -15.90 11.37 15.57
C GLY A 63 -16.44 9.96 15.87
N TYR A 64 -16.34 9.01 14.95
CA TYR A 64 -16.70 7.61 15.24
C TYR A 64 -15.66 6.98 16.18
N PRO A 65 -16.05 6.45 17.35
CA PRO A 65 -15.11 5.82 18.28
C PRO A 65 -14.65 4.45 17.76
N GLY A 66 -13.46 4.03 18.18
CA GLY A 66 -12.95 2.68 17.88
C GLY A 66 -12.56 2.45 16.42
N THR A 67 -12.27 3.52 15.67
CA THR A 67 -11.94 3.42 14.24
C THR A 67 -10.48 3.77 13.91
N CYS A 68 -9.65 4.09 14.89
CA CYS A 68 -8.24 4.44 14.69
C CYS A 68 -7.37 3.58 15.58
N PHE A 69 -6.23 3.15 15.06
CA PHE A 69 -5.34 2.22 15.73
C PHE A 69 -3.88 2.60 15.51
N THR A 70 -3.04 2.26 16.48
CA THR A 70 -1.59 2.22 16.35
C THR A 70 -1.15 0.78 16.51
N GLY A 71 0.00 0.43 15.94
CA GLY A 71 0.49 -0.93 16.06
C GLY A 71 1.97 -1.05 15.77
N SER A 72 2.42 -2.30 15.72
CA SER A 72 3.80 -2.63 15.43
C SER A 72 3.91 -3.89 14.59
N LEU A 73 4.84 -3.87 13.64
CA LEU A 73 5.30 -5.06 12.93
C LEU A 73 6.51 -5.63 13.67
N THR A 74 6.40 -6.86 14.16
CA THR A 74 7.46 -7.60 14.85
C THR A 74 7.89 -8.83 14.05
N ASN A 75 9.14 -9.27 14.29
CA ASN A 75 9.75 -10.39 13.55
C ASN A 75 9.60 -10.27 12.03
N GLY A 76 9.66 -9.03 11.53
CA GLY A 76 9.43 -8.73 10.14
C GLY A 76 10.61 -9.18 9.27
N LEU A 77 10.32 -9.74 8.11
CA LEU A 77 11.29 -10.09 7.08
C LEU A 77 10.84 -9.51 5.75
N TRP A 78 11.77 -8.96 4.98
CA TRP A 78 11.60 -8.60 3.57
C TRP A 78 12.72 -9.25 2.76
N GLY A 79 12.39 -10.33 2.05
CA GLY A 79 13.38 -11.31 1.60
C GLY A 79 14.13 -11.88 2.80
N SER A 80 15.46 -11.75 2.80
CA SER A 80 16.33 -12.13 3.92
C SER A 80 16.61 -10.99 4.91
N ARG A 81 16.09 -9.78 4.68
CA ARG A 81 16.37 -8.61 5.53
C ARG A 81 15.36 -8.52 6.67
N SER A 82 15.85 -8.46 7.90
CA SER A 82 15.01 -8.16 9.07
C SER A 82 14.50 -6.71 9.04
N ILE A 83 13.20 -6.56 9.28
CA ILE A 83 12.52 -5.27 9.40
C ILE A 83 11.62 -5.26 10.64
N THR A 84 11.45 -4.10 11.23
CA THR A 84 10.43 -3.81 12.25
C THR A 84 9.70 -2.54 11.85
N GLY A 85 8.60 -2.20 12.49
CA GLY A 85 7.98 -0.91 12.22
C GLY A 85 6.83 -0.57 13.15
N GLU A 86 6.47 0.70 13.13
CA GLU A 86 5.27 1.21 13.78
C GLU A 86 4.20 1.40 12.71
N SER A 87 2.98 0.97 12.99
CA SER A 87 1.82 1.22 12.15
C SER A 87 0.88 2.25 12.78
N VAL A 88 0.23 3.02 11.92
CA VAL A 88 -0.97 3.79 12.26
C VAL A 88 -2.01 3.47 11.21
N SER A 89 -3.26 3.24 11.62
CA SER A 89 -4.34 2.87 10.72
C SER A 89 -5.65 3.49 11.16
N GLY A 90 -6.60 3.54 10.22
CA GLY A 90 -7.97 3.88 10.56
C GLY A 90 -8.97 3.46 9.51
N LEU A 91 -10.17 3.11 9.98
CA LEU A 91 -11.30 2.77 9.13
C LEU A 91 -11.73 3.99 8.32
N THR A 92 -12.13 3.74 7.08
CA THR A 92 -12.46 4.77 6.10
C THR A 92 -13.82 4.55 5.47
N LEU A 93 -14.42 5.62 4.98
CA LEU A 93 -15.42 5.58 3.92
C LEU A 93 -14.71 5.81 2.59
N ILE A 94 -14.87 4.89 1.65
CA ILE A 94 -14.49 5.12 0.26
C ILE A 94 -15.66 5.82 -0.42
N ALA A 95 -15.41 7.00 -1.00
CA ALA A 95 -16.47 7.82 -1.61
C ALA A 95 -17.15 7.14 -2.81
N ASN A 96 -16.53 6.11 -3.39
CA ASN A 96 -17.06 5.27 -4.48
C ASN A 96 -16.50 3.84 -4.36
N PRO A 97 -17.07 2.97 -3.51
CA PRO A 97 -16.60 1.59 -3.45
C PRO A 97 -16.90 0.89 -4.78
N PRO A 98 -15.94 0.20 -5.43
CA PRO A 98 -16.28 -0.70 -6.52
C PRO A 98 -17.35 -1.70 -6.06
N PRO A 99 -18.31 -2.07 -6.93
CA PRO A 99 -19.51 -2.85 -6.57
C PRO A 99 -19.25 -4.29 -6.10
N VAL A 100 -17.99 -4.66 -5.84
CA VAL A 100 -17.55 -6.00 -5.44
C VAL A 100 -17.47 -6.13 -3.91
N TYR A 101 -17.55 -5.03 -3.16
CA TYR A 101 -17.52 -5.07 -1.70
C TYR A 101 -18.92 -5.36 -1.16
N SER A 102 -19.18 -6.63 -0.84
CA SER A 102 -20.36 -7.07 -0.07
C SER A 102 -20.42 -6.38 1.31
N SER A 103 -21.59 -6.44 1.97
CA SER A 103 -21.84 -5.89 3.32
C SER A 103 -20.86 -6.34 4.41
N ASP A 104 -20.06 -7.37 4.13
CA ASP A 104 -19.16 -8.01 5.08
C ASP A 104 -17.74 -7.40 5.07
N PHE A 105 -17.49 -6.42 4.19
CA PHE A 105 -16.20 -5.76 4.04
C PHE A 105 -16.20 -4.34 4.61
N ALA A 106 -15.26 -4.07 5.52
CA ALA A 106 -14.86 -2.72 5.89
C ALA A 106 -13.60 -2.31 5.11
N THR A 107 -13.34 -1.01 5.06
CA THR A 107 -12.16 -0.44 4.41
C THR A 107 -11.36 0.39 5.39
N ALA A 108 -10.04 0.37 5.26
CA ALA A 108 -9.14 1.17 6.08
C ALA A 108 -7.99 1.74 5.25
N ALA A 109 -7.24 2.64 5.86
CA ALA A 109 -5.96 3.06 5.33
C ALA A 109 -4.91 2.96 6.44
N THR A 110 -3.77 2.39 6.09
CA THR A 110 -2.69 2.08 7.02
C THR A 110 -1.38 2.68 6.55
N VAL A 111 -0.54 3.10 7.50
CA VAL A 111 0.84 3.52 7.26
C VAL A 111 1.74 2.67 8.12
N LEU A 112 2.73 2.01 7.51
CA LEU A 112 3.82 1.32 8.21
C LEU A 112 5.10 2.12 8.06
N LYS A 113 5.67 2.58 9.18
CA LYS A 113 7.01 3.17 9.22
C LYS A 113 8.03 2.10 9.54
N ALA A 114 8.74 1.62 8.53
CA ALA A 114 9.66 0.50 8.70
C ALA A 114 11.08 0.97 9.04
N LYS A 115 11.75 0.17 9.85
CA LYS A 115 13.13 0.31 10.29
C LYS A 115 13.88 -1.01 10.11
N ASP A 116 15.19 -0.95 10.01
CA ASP A 116 16.03 -2.15 10.07
C ASP A 116 16.37 -2.56 11.52
N ILE A 117 17.13 -3.64 11.67
CA ILE A 117 17.56 -4.17 12.96
C ILE A 117 18.45 -3.20 13.76
N ASN A 118 19.06 -2.22 13.10
CA ASN A 118 19.88 -1.18 13.72
C ASN A 118 19.05 0.08 14.04
N ASN A 119 17.72 0.00 13.94
CA ASN A 119 16.78 1.10 14.16
C ASN A 119 16.95 2.26 13.16
N ASN A 120 17.60 2.03 12.01
CA ASN A 120 17.66 3.01 10.93
C ASN A 120 16.32 3.07 10.21
N THR A 121 15.85 4.28 9.91
CA THR A 121 14.60 4.47 9.17
C THR A 121 14.79 4.03 7.72
N LEU A 122 14.00 3.07 7.27
CA LEU A 122 13.97 2.64 5.87
C LEU A 122 13.03 3.52 5.05
N GLY A 123 11.88 3.87 5.63
CA GLY A 123 10.86 4.66 4.97
C GLY A 123 9.49 4.32 5.49
N SER A 124 8.46 4.68 4.73
CA SER A 124 7.08 4.33 5.02
C SER A 124 6.41 3.67 3.83
N LEU A 125 5.54 2.70 4.12
CA LEU A 125 4.60 2.12 3.18
C LEU A 125 3.20 2.61 3.54
N TYR A 126 2.42 2.93 2.52
CA TYR A 126 1.04 3.39 2.62
C TYR A 126 0.13 2.36 1.97
N PHE A 127 -0.95 2.01 2.66
CA PHE A 127 -1.85 0.95 2.25
C PHE A 127 -3.29 1.44 2.21
N LEU A 128 -4.04 0.89 1.26
CA LEU A 128 -5.49 0.81 1.34
C LEU A 128 -5.89 -0.62 1.63
N ASP A 129 -6.83 -0.76 2.55
CA ASP A 129 -7.09 -2.02 3.21
C ASP A 129 -8.53 -2.44 2.93
N THR A 130 -8.72 -3.75 2.79
CA THR A 130 -10.04 -4.39 2.75
C THR A 130 -10.08 -5.43 3.86
N ILE A 131 -11.09 -5.34 4.71
CA ILE A 131 -11.18 -6.11 5.96
C ILE A 131 -12.46 -6.91 5.91
N ARG A 132 -12.34 -8.23 6.02
CA ARG A 132 -13.47 -9.15 6.14
C ARG A 132 -13.52 -9.70 7.56
N PHE A 133 -14.57 -9.34 8.29
CA PHE A 133 -14.81 -9.88 9.62
C PHE A 133 -15.42 -11.27 9.55
N ARG A 134 -14.94 -12.18 10.40
CA ARG A 134 -15.47 -13.53 10.55
C ARG A 134 -16.37 -13.61 11.78
N ALA A 135 -17.29 -14.57 11.79
CA ALA A 135 -18.23 -14.77 12.88
C ALA A 135 -17.55 -15.15 14.21
N ASP A 136 -16.32 -15.67 14.16
CA ASP A 136 -15.50 -15.99 15.34
C ASP A 136 -14.74 -14.78 15.92
N GLY A 137 -14.95 -13.59 15.35
CA GLY A 137 -14.30 -12.35 15.77
C GLY A 137 -12.90 -12.11 15.18
N SER A 138 -12.39 -13.02 14.35
CA SER A 138 -11.15 -12.79 13.60
C SER A 138 -11.39 -11.98 12.33
N ALA A 139 -10.33 -11.40 11.77
CA ALA A 139 -10.38 -10.68 10.50
C ALA A 139 -9.43 -11.33 9.47
N GLU A 140 -9.85 -11.28 8.21
CA GLU A 140 -8.99 -11.45 7.05
C GLU A 140 -8.84 -10.08 6.39
N GLU A 141 -7.63 -9.55 6.38
CA GLU A 141 -7.34 -8.24 5.81
C GLU A 141 -6.42 -8.39 4.60
N GLN A 142 -6.69 -7.60 3.56
CA GLN A 142 -5.78 -7.39 2.45
C GLN A 142 -5.40 -5.92 2.37
N LEU A 143 -4.11 -5.65 2.52
CA LEU A 143 -3.50 -4.32 2.43
C LEU A 143 -2.81 -4.21 1.07
N VAL A 144 -3.22 -3.25 0.25
CA VAL A 144 -2.62 -2.97 -1.06
C VAL A 144 -1.72 -1.76 -0.95
N ILE A 145 -0.45 -1.89 -1.35
CA ILE A 145 0.51 -0.78 -1.32
C ILE A 145 0.08 0.26 -2.35
N THR A 146 -0.21 1.47 -1.90
CA THR A 146 -0.56 2.61 -2.75
C THR A 146 0.59 3.58 -2.95
N GLU A 147 1.49 3.66 -1.97
CA GLU A 147 2.68 4.50 -2.04
C GLU A 147 3.77 3.96 -1.10
N GLY A 148 5.03 4.30 -1.39
CA GLY A 148 6.13 4.16 -0.45
C GLY A 148 7.12 5.32 -0.50
N THR A 149 7.87 5.52 0.59
CA THR A 149 8.89 6.56 0.75
C THR A 149 10.24 5.97 1.16
N GLY A 150 11.31 6.76 1.08
CA GLY A 150 12.65 6.29 1.41
C GLY A 150 13.07 5.12 0.52
N ALA A 151 13.53 4.04 1.14
CA ALA A 151 13.89 2.78 0.50
C ALA A 151 12.69 2.05 -0.14
N PHE A 152 11.46 2.49 0.11
CA PHE A 152 10.25 1.92 -0.49
C PHE A 152 9.65 2.78 -1.59
N ARG A 153 10.39 3.76 -2.12
CA ARG A 153 9.90 4.62 -3.20
C ARG A 153 9.51 3.76 -4.42
N GLY A 154 8.31 3.97 -4.95
CA GLY A 154 7.80 3.22 -6.10
C GLY A 154 7.38 1.77 -5.77
N ALA A 155 7.33 1.40 -4.49
CA ALA A 155 6.90 0.08 -4.05
C ALA A 155 5.52 -0.30 -4.57
N LYS A 156 5.37 -1.58 -4.90
CA LYS A 156 4.12 -2.24 -5.27
C LYS A 156 3.97 -3.57 -4.54
N GLY A 157 2.74 -4.05 -4.44
CA GLY A 157 2.43 -5.35 -3.88
C GLY A 157 1.27 -5.29 -2.90
N SER A 158 1.12 -6.37 -2.13
CA SER A 158 0.05 -6.51 -1.16
C SER A 158 0.47 -7.40 0.00
N LEU A 159 -0.14 -7.16 1.16
CA LEU A 159 -0.01 -7.96 2.37
C LEU A 159 -1.37 -8.55 2.71
N GLY A 160 -1.39 -9.79 3.15
CA GLY A 160 -2.52 -10.41 3.82
C GLY A 160 -2.25 -10.48 5.32
N ILE A 161 -3.27 -10.21 6.11
CA ILE A 161 -3.26 -10.39 7.56
C ILE A 161 -4.43 -11.29 7.93
N ALA A 162 -4.17 -12.31 8.74
CA ALA A 162 -5.19 -13.28 9.11
C ALA A 162 -5.08 -13.61 10.59
N GLY A 163 -6.13 -13.31 11.36
CA GLY A 163 -6.19 -13.63 12.78
C GLY A 163 -6.69 -12.47 13.64
N ASN A 164 -6.20 -12.40 14.87
CA ASN A 164 -6.57 -11.37 15.83
C ASN A 164 -5.37 -10.47 16.13
N GLU A 165 -5.43 -9.23 15.64
CA GLU A 165 -4.36 -8.23 15.80
C GLU A 165 -4.35 -7.58 17.19
N PHE A 166 -5.39 -7.77 18.00
CA PHE A 166 -5.54 -7.13 19.31
C PHE A 166 -4.91 -7.91 20.47
N VAL A 167 -4.51 -9.16 20.24
CA VAL A 167 -3.99 -10.06 21.28
C VAL A 167 -2.58 -10.54 20.94
N PRO A 168 -1.63 -10.58 21.91
CA PRO A 168 -0.31 -11.15 21.67
C PRO A 168 -0.38 -12.62 21.19
N PRO A 169 0.46 -13.04 20.23
CA PRO A 169 1.60 -12.31 19.65
C PRO A 169 1.24 -11.35 18.50
N GLY A 170 -0.04 -11.12 18.24
CA GLY A 170 -0.55 -10.41 17.06
C GLY A 170 -0.96 -11.38 15.95
N ALA A 171 -1.42 -10.84 14.82
CA ALA A 171 -1.79 -11.62 13.65
C ALA A 171 -0.60 -11.76 12.68
N PRO A 172 -0.41 -12.94 12.07
CA PRO A 172 0.59 -13.12 11.03
C PRO A 172 0.28 -12.26 9.81
N VAL A 173 1.32 -11.60 9.31
CA VAL A 173 1.32 -10.83 8.06
C VAL A 173 2.15 -11.60 7.05
N ASN A 174 1.65 -11.77 5.83
CA ASN A 174 2.40 -12.36 4.71
C ASN A 174 2.04 -11.67 3.40
N GLY A 175 3.01 -11.50 2.50
CA GLY A 175 2.75 -10.85 1.22
C GLY A 175 3.98 -10.76 0.34
N THR A 176 3.90 -9.86 -0.64
CA THR A 176 5.00 -9.55 -1.55
C THR A 176 5.19 -8.05 -1.64
N LEU A 177 6.44 -7.62 -1.57
CA LEU A 177 6.88 -6.25 -1.77
C LEU A 177 7.84 -6.21 -2.96
N CYS A 178 7.43 -5.51 -4.01
CA CYS A 178 8.21 -5.29 -5.22
C CYS A 178 8.73 -3.86 -5.22
N LEU A 179 10.03 -3.69 -5.44
CA LEU A 179 10.64 -2.39 -5.68
C LEU A 179 11.07 -2.27 -7.14
N PRO A 180 11.08 -1.05 -7.71
CA PRO A 180 11.75 -0.82 -8.98
C PRO A 180 13.20 -1.30 -8.85
N ASP A 181 13.71 -1.94 -9.89
CA ASP A 181 15.14 -2.17 -9.99
C ASP A 181 15.82 -0.79 -10.07
N ASP A 182 16.96 -0.65 -9.40
CA ASP A 182 17.77 0.55 -9.54
C ASP A 182 18.30 0.56 -10.98
N ASP A 183 17.69 1.39 -11.84
CA ASP A 183 18.22 1.70 -13.17
C ASP A 183 19.52 2.51 -12.98
N ASP A 184 20.64 1.82 -12.74
CA ASP A 184 21.99 2.39 -12.78
C ASP A 184 22.39 2.80 -14.22
#